data_AF-A9WVC5-F1
#
_entry.id   AF-A9WVC5-F1
#
_cell.length_a   1.000
_cell.length_b   1.000
_cell.length_c   1.000
_cell.angle_alpha   90.00
_cell.angle_beta   90.00
_cell.angle_gamma   90.00
#
_symmetry.space_group_name_H-M   'P 1'
#
loop_
_entity.id
_entity.type
_entity.pdbx_description
1 polymer ?
#
loop_
_entity_poly.entity_id
_entity_poly.type
_entity_poly.pdbx_seq_one_letter_code
_entity_poly.pdbx_strand_id
1 'polypeptide(L)'
;MSALYKKLQEGKWARLVWIVPAALVVLVILVFAARWFIELDSVKSFMHDYPGQSELPDGAPVGFPAWLSWQHFLNGFFLLLIIRTGWQVRTTARPAAYWTRNNKGFIKTKNAPKKISLELWFHLTLDAFWFLNGIIFVIVLFSTGQWTRIVPTSWDVFPNAISAGLQYLSLNWPTDDGWVNYNALQLLTYFITVFIAAPLAFITGLRMSGAWPKNATKLNKFYKIEVARAVHFPVMLYFVLFIIVHVTLVLATGALRNLNHMYGGSDEVNWWGFGIFALSLIVMAAAWVLAQPLFLRPIASLTGKVGR
;
A
#
# COMPACT_ATOMS: atom_id res chain seq x y z
N MET A 1 -43.05 10.08 -8.75
CA MET A 1 -41.63 9.73 -8.94
C MET A 1 -40.86 11.01 -9.17
N SER A 2 -40.13 11.52 -8.16
CA SER A 2 -39.59 12.89 -8.17
C SER A 2 -38.38 13.04 -9.11
N ALA A 3 -38.13 14.26 -9.58
CA ALA A 3 -37.00 14.60 -10.47
C ALA A 3 -35.62 14.16 -9.92
N LEU A 4 -35.52 13.91 -8.61
CA LEU A 4 -34.35 13.33 -7.95
C LEU A 4 -34.06 11.90 -8.42
N TYR A 5 -35.10 11.09 -8.62
CA TYR A 5 -35.00 9.70 -9.07
C TYR A 5 -34.48 9.60 -10.51
N LYS A 6 -34.91 10.52 -11.38
CA LYS A 6 -34.47 10.59 -12.78
C LYS A 6 -33.02 11.05 -12.89
N LYS A 7 -32.61 12.03 -12.07
CA LYS A 7 -31.23 12.55 -12.01
C LYS A 7 -30.24 11.53 -11.46
N LEU A 8 -30.70 10.61 -10.59
CA LEU A 8 -29.91 9.47 -10.12
C LEU A 8 -29.69 8.41 -11.19
N GLN A 9 -30.55 8.27 -12.22
CA GLN A 9 -30.41 7.28 -13.28
C GLN A 9 -29.51 7.70 -14.46
N GLU A 10 -29.30 9.00 -14.69
CA GLU A 10 -28.57 9.51 -15.86
C GLU A 10 -27.07 9.79 -15.58
N GLY A 11 -26.63 9.75 -14.32
CA GLY A 11 -25.23 9.98 -13.93
C GLY A 11 -24.36 8.72 -13.93
N LYS A 12 -23.02 8.87 -14.00
CA LYS A 12 -22.07 7.75 -13.77
C LYS A 12 -22.28 7.05 -12.41
N TRP A 13 -22.92 7.75 -11.47
CA TRP A 13 -23.32 7.28 -10.14
C TRP A 13 -24.59 6.42 -10.15
N ALA A 14 -25.39 6.45 -11.22
CA ALA A 14 -26.59 5.63 -11.39
C ALA A 14 -26.31 4.13 -11.31
N ARG A 15 -25.20 3.71 -11.91
CA ARG A 15 -24.76 2.31 -11.87
C ARG A 15 -24.33 1.90 -10.47
N LEU A 16 -23.73 2.81 -9.70
CA LEU A 16 -23.28 2.52 -8.34
C LEU A 16 -24.46 2.26 -7.38
N VAL A 17 -25.61 2.90 -7.61
CA VAL A 17 -26.85 2.65 -6.84
C VAL A 17 -27.31 1.19 -6.94
N TRP A 18 -26.99 0.48 -8.03
CA TRP A 18 -27.32 -0.93 -8.20
C TRP A 18 -26.15 -1.87 -7.92
N ILE A 19 -24.93 -1.45 -8.29
CA ILE A 19 -23.71 -2.23 -8.06
C ILE A 19 -23.45 -2.41 -6.56
N VAL A 20 -23.61 -1.36 -5.75
CA VAL A 20 -23.33 -1.44 -4.31
C VAL A 20 -24.28 -2.41 -3.60
N PRO A 21 -25.62 -2.30 -3.73
CA PRO A 21 -26.51 -3.30 -3.15
C PRO A 21 -26.26 -4.71 -3.68
N ALA A 22 -26.03 -4.89 -4.98
CA ALA A 22 -25.74 -6.20 -5.55
C ALA A 22 -24.46 -6.81 -4.95
N ALA A 23 -23.39 -6.02 -4.81
CA ALA A 23 -22.15 -6.46 -4.16
C ALA A 23 -22.36 -6.81 -2.69
N LEU A 24 -23.20 -6.06 -1.97
CA LEU A 24 -23.58 -6.39 -0.59
C LEU A 24 -24.37 -7.69 -0.50
N VAL A 25 -25.33 -7.93 -1.39
CA VAL A 25 -26.07 -9.20 -1.44
C VAL A 25 -25.12 -10.36 -1.70
N VAL A 26 -24.22 -10.23 -2.67
CA VAL A 26 -23.19 -11.25 -2.95
C VAL A 26 -22.32 -11.49 -1.73
N LEU A 27 -21.87 -10.43 -1.03
CA LEU A 27 -21.07 -10.57 0.18
C LEU A 27 -21.84 -11.32 1.28
N VAL A 28 -23.11 -10.98 1.50
CA VAL A 28 -23.96 -11.66 2.48
C VAL A 28 -24.11 -13.15 2.13
N ILE A 29 -24.34 -13.48 0.86
CA ILE A 29 -24.40 -14.88 0.40
C ILE A 29 -23.08 -15.59 0.68
N LEU A 30 -21.93 -14.95 0.39
CA LEU A 30 -20.61 -15.53 0.64
C LEU A 30 -20.35 -15.74 2.13
N VAL A 31 -20.79 -14.82 3.01
CA VAL A 31 -20.68 -14.98 4.46
C VAL A 31 -21.49 -16.18 4.95
N PHE A 32 -22.76 -16.31 4.52
CA PHE A 32 -23.58 -17.46 4.90
C PHE A 32 -23.04 -18.77 4.33
N ALA A 33 -22.56 -18.76 3.08
CA ALA A 33 -21.93 -19.91 2.47
C ALA A 33 -20.66 -20.32 3.24
N ALA A 34 -19.81 -19.36 3.63
CA ALA A 34 -18.62 -19.62 4.42
C ALA A 34 -18.98 -20.17 5.81
N ARG A 35 -19.97 -19.59 6.49
CA ARG A 35 -20.48 -20.09 7.78
C ARG A 35 -20.99 -21.52 7.69
N TRP A 36 -21.73 -21.86 6.63
CA TRP A 36 -22.15 -23.23 6.41
C TRP A 36 -20.97 -24.16 6.08
N PHE A 37 -20.02 -23.68 5.26
CA PHE A 37 -18.86 -24.45 4.83
C PHE A 37 -17.94 -24.84 6.00
N ILE A 38 -17.70 -23.93 6.95
CA ILE A 38 -16.88 -24.23 8.14
C ILE A 38 -17.55 -25.19 9.13
N GLU A 39 -18.85 -25.48 8.98
CA GLU A 39 -19.56 -26.44 9.82
C GLU A 39 -19.37 -27.90 9.35
N LEU A 40 -18.89 -28.11 8.12
CA LEU A 40 -18.62 -29.44 7.57
C LEU A 40 -17.45 -30.12 8.32
N ASP A 41 -17.61 -31.40 8.69
CA ASP A 41 -16.60 -32.14 9.48
C ASP A 41 -15.22 -32.18 8.82
N SER A 42 -15.17 -32.29 7.49
CA SER A 42 -13.92 -32.27 6.73
C SER A 42 -13.21 -30.91 6.82
N VAL A 43 -13.98 -29.80 6.84
CA VAL A 43 -13.43 -28.46 6.96
C VAL A 43 -13.01 -28.19 8.41
N LYS A 44 -13.76 -28.67 9.40
CA LYS A 44 -13.36 -28.61 10.81
C LYS A 44 -12.04 -29.35 11.06
N SER A 45 -11.91 -30.57 10.53
CA SER A 45 -10.65 -31.34 10.62
C SER A 45 -9.50 -30.59 9.94
N PHE A 46 -9.73 -30.05 8.74
CA PHE A 46 -8.72 -29.26 8.04
C PHE A 46 -8.30 -28.02 8.84
N MET A 47 -9.25 -27.29 9.42
CA MET A 47 -8.98 -26.10 10.23
C MET A 47 -8.39 -26.45 11.61
N HIS A 48 -8.56 -27.68 12.08
CA HIS A 48 -7.86 -28.18 13.26
C HIS A 48 -6.37 -28.42 12.96
N ASP A 49 -6.07 -29.04 11.80
CA ASP A 49 -4.69 -29.28 11.36
C ASP A 49 -3.99 -27.99 10.90
N TYR A 50 -4.77 -27.03 10.39
CA TYR A 50 -4.32 -25.72 9.93
C TYR A 50 -5.15 -24.61 10.57
N PRO A 51 -4.83 -24.18 11.80
CA PRO A 51 -5.65 -23.24 12.57
C PRO A 51 -5.68 -21.81 12.03
N GLY A 52 -4.81 -21.48 11.06
CA GLY A 52 -4.70 -20.15 10.46
C GLY A 52 -3.34 -19.48 10.65
N GLN A 53 -2.45 -20.09 11.43
CA GLN A 53 -1.12 -19.56 11.73
C GLN A 53 -0.04 -20.62 11.42
N SER A 54 1.13 -20.16 10.98
CA SER A 54 2.33 -20.97 10.85
C SER A 54 3.29 -20.63 11.97
N GLU A 55 3.91 -21.63 12.60
CA GLU A 55 4.90 -21.39 13.65
C GLU A 55 6.12 -20.63 13.09
N LEU A 56 6.57 -19.63 13.84
CA LEU A 56 7.80 -18.92 13.50
C LEU A 56 9.03 -19.74 13.92
N PRO A 57 10.17 -19.62 13.21
CA PRO A 57 11.40 -20.29 13.60
C PRO A 57 11.86 -19.91 15.01
N ASP A 58 12.59 -20.81 15.67
CA ASP A 58 13.21 -20.56 16.96
C ASP A 58 14.05 -19.28 16.95
N GLY A 59 13.85 -18.42 17.96
CA GLY A 59 14.56 -17.14 18.08
C GLY A 59 13.98 -16.01 17.20
N ALA A 60 12.82 -16.20 16.56
CA ALA A 60 12.12 -15.12 15.89
C ALA A 60 11.81 -13.97 16.89
N PRO A 61 12.04 -12.71 16.49
CA PRO A 61 11.81 -11.58 17.39
C PRO A 61 10.32 -11.38 17.65
N VAL A 62 10.00 -11.08 18.91
CA VAL A 62 8.64 -10.81 19.38
C VAL A 62 8.40 -9.30 19.47
N GLY A 63 7.20 -8.87 19.10
CA GLY A 63 6.80 -7.47 19.16
C GLY A 63 7.38 -6.60 18.05
N PHE A 64 7.14 -5.30 18.21
CA PHE A 64 7.41 -4.29 17.19
C PHE A 64 8.46 -3.30 17.67
N PRO A 65 9.70 -3.35 17.12
CA PRO A 65 10.72 -2.38 17.49
C PRO A 65 10.33 -0.99 16.98
N ALA A 66 10.77 0.06 17.67
CA ALA A 66 10.43 1.44 17.33
C ALA A 66 10.75 1.80 15.87
N TRP A 67 11.77 1.16 15.28
CA TRP A 67 12.10 1.39 13.89
C TRP A 67 11.02 0.98 12.90
N LEU A 68 10.31 -0.10 13.23
CA LEU A 68 9.23 -0.62 12.40
C LEU A 68 8.02 0.31 12.45
N SER A 69 7.74 0.92 13.60
CA SER A 69 6.67 1.93 13.76
C SER A 69 6.89 3.16 12.89
N TRP A 70 8.08 3.77 12.91
CA TRP A 70 8.33 4.96 12.09
C TRP A 70 8.47 4.61 10.60
N GLN A 71 9.01 3.44 10.26
CA GLN A 71 9.00 2.91 8.89
C GLN A 71 7.57 2.70 8.36
N HIS A 72 6.67 2.17 9.19
CA HIS A 72 5.27 2.01 8.84
C HIS A 72 4.62 3.36 8.55
N PHE A 73 4.80 4.35 9.44
CA PHE A 73 4.31 5.71 9.21
C PHE A 73 4.86 6.32 7.92
N LEU A 74 6.18 6.27 7.69
CA LEU A 74 6.79 6.82 6.48
C LEU A 74 6.25 6.17 5.21
N ASN A 75 6.05 4.85 5.21
CA ASN A 75 5.45 4.16 4.07
C ASN A 75 4.02 4.63 3.80
N GLY A 76 3.17 4.73 4.83
CA GLY A 76 1.82 5.27 4.70
C GLY A 76 1.81 6.72 4.19
N PHE A 77 2.71 7.55 4.71
CA PHE A 77 2.90 8.94 4.30
C PHE A 77 3.29 9.06 2.82
N PHE A 78 4.29 8.30 2.37
CA PHE A 78 4.72 8.32 0.97
C PHE A 78 3.64 7.77 0.05
N LEU A 79 3.03 6.62 0.37
CA LEU A 79 1.99 6.01 -0.46
C LEU A 79 0.80 6.96 -0.66
N LEU A 80 0.37 7.68 0.38
CA LEU A 80 -0.68 8.69 0.27
C LEU A 80 -0.38 9.72 -0.83
N LEU A 81 0.83 10.29 -0.81
CA LEU A 81 1.23 11.33 -1.74
C LEU A 81 1.56 10.77 -3.14
N ILE A 82 2.15 9.58 -3.22
CA ILE A 82 2.48 8.87 -4.47
C ILE A 82 1.20 8.50 -5.21
N ILE A 83 0.22 7.90 -4.54
CA ILE A 83 -1.08 7.54 -5.14
C ILE A 83 -1.77 8.79 -5.70
N ARG A 84 -1.82 9.87 -4.91
CA ARG A 84 -2.40 11.15 -5.34
C ARG A 84 -1.70 11.70 -6.58
N THR A 85 -0.38 11.82 -6.53
CA THR A 85 0.40 12.42 -7.61
C THR A 85 0.39 11.54 -8.86
N GLY A 86 0.40 10.21 -8.71
CA GLY A 86 0.24 9.27 -9.82
C GLY A 86 -1.12 9.40 -10.50
N TRP A 87 -2.18 9.59 -9.73
CA TRP A 87 -3.51 9.89 -10.27
C TRP A 87 -3.53 11.22 -11.03
N GLN A 88 -2.91 12.28 -10.48
CA GLN A 88 -2.80 13.58 -11.13
C GLN A 88 -1.99 13.50 -12.44
N VAL A 89 -0.85 12.81 -12.45
CA VAL A 89 -0.04 12.59 -13.66
C VAL A 89 -0.86 11.92 -14.76
N ARG A 90 -1.78 11.02 -14.40
CA ARG A 90 -2.65 10.31 -15.35
C ARG A 90 -3.83 11.15 -15.86
N THR A 91 -4.38 12.04 -15.04
CA THR A 91 -5.68 12.68 -15.29
C THR A 91 -5.61 14.18 -15.59
N THR A 92 -4.54 14.85 -15.20
CA THR A 92 -4.36 16.29 -15.43
C THR A 92 -3.97 16.58 -16.88
N ALA A 93 -4.91 17.08 -17.67
CA ALA A 93 -4.66 17.45 -19.06
C ALA A 93 -3.79 18.70 -19.23
N ARG A 94 -3.90 19.67 -18.30
CA ARG A 94 -3.17 20.95 -18.32
C ARG A 94 -2.49 21.20 -16.97
N PRO A 95 -1.21 20.78 -16.82
CA PRO A 95 -0.44 21.04 -15.60
C PRO A 95 -0.38 22.52 -15.24
N ALA A 96 -0.46 22.83 -13.93
CA ALA A 96 -0.40 24.20 -13.44
C ALA A 96 0.99 24.83 -13.53
N ALA A 97 2.03 24.00 -13.63
CA ALA A 97 3.41 24.42 -13.79
C ALA A 97 4.24 23.25 -14.36
N TYR A 98 5.41 23.61 -14.86
CA TYR A 98 6.40 22.67 -15.36
C TYR A 98 7.75 22.94 -14.72
N TRP A 99 8.52 21.88 -14.56
CA TRP A 99 9.87 21.90 -14.03
C TRP A 99 10.86 21.40 -15.07
N THR A 100 11.99 22.08 -15.17
CA THR A 100 13.14 21.67 -15.98
C THR A 100 14.38 21.64 -15.09
N ARG A 101 14.99 20.47 -14.96
CA ARG A 101 16.16 20.23 -14.12
C ARG A 101 17.30 21.23 -14.36
N ASN A 102 17.95 21.66 -13.27
CA ASN A 102 19.23 22.36 -13.35
C ASN A 102 20.37 21.33 -13.49
N ASN A 103 21.14 21.40 -14.58
CA ASN A 103 22.30 20.52 -14.81
C ASN A 103 23.65 21.20 -14.51
N LYS A 104 23.64 22.37 -13.86
CA LYS A 104 24.84 23.13 -13.51
C LYS A 104 25.21 23.04 -12.02
N GLY A 105 24.35 22.45 -11.18
CA GLY A 105 24.58 22.28 -9.74
C GLY A 105 25.40 21.03 -9.38
N PHE A 106 25.29 20.62 -8.10
CA PHE A 106 25.98 19.44 -7.56
C PHE A 106 25.53 18.12 -8.19
N ILE A 107 24.23 17.97 -8.48
CA ILE A 107 23.69 16.77 -9.12
C ILE A 107 23.64 16.99 -10.63
N LYS A 108 24.59 16.39 -11.34
CA LYS A 108 24.66 16.39 -12.81
C LYS A 108 24.22 15.04 -13.34
N THR A 109 23.49 15.02 -14.46
CA THR A 109 23.22 13.77 -15.19
C THR A 109 23.62 13.93 -16.64
N LYS A 110 23.92 12.78 -17.26
CA LYS A 110 24.46 12.67 -18.62
C LYS A 110 23.52 13.23 -19.70
N ASN A 111 22.20 13.13 -19.48
CA ASN A 111 21.20 13.53 -20.48
C ASN A 111 20.78 15.00 -20.33
N ALA A 112 20.45 15.64 -21.45
CA ALA A 112 19.91 16.99 -21.46
C ALA A 112 18.65 17.11 -20.57
N PRO A 113 18.49 18.21 -19.80
CA PRO A 113 17.28 18.46 -19.03
C PRO A 113 16.02 18.42 -19.89
N LYS A 114 14.97 17.78 -19.37
CA LYS A 114 13.65 17.77 -20.00
C LYS A 114 12.67 18.57 -19.16
N LYS A 115 11.76 19.26 -19.84
CA LYS A 115 10.58 19.88 -19.23
C LYS A 115 9.58 18.77 -18.88
N ILE A 116 9.19 18.68 -17.61
CA ILE A 116 8.17 17.76 -17.10
C ILE A 116 7.14 18.54 -16.29
N SER A 117 5.93 17.99 -16.10
CA SER A 117 4.93 18.64 -15.25
C SER A 117 5.39 18.67 -13.78
N LEU A 118 4.90 19.63 -13.01
CA LEU A 118 5.22 19.75 -11.58
C LEU A 118 4.74 18.51 -10.81
N GLU A 119 3.61 17.94 -11.21
CA GLU A 119 3.03 16.72 -10.63
C GLU A 119 3.96 15.51 -10.88
N LEU A 120 4.51 15.38 -12.09
CA LEU A 120 5.46 14.31 -12.40
C LEU A 120 6.79 14.50 -11.67
N TRP A 121 7.26 15.74 -11.54
CA TRP A 121 8.45 16.03 -10.73
C TRP A 121 8.22 15.59 -9.28
N PHE A 122 7.10 15.97 -8.67
CA PHE A 122 6.82 15.66 -7.27
C PHE A 122 6.62 14.15 -7.06
N HIS A 123 5.93 13.47 -7.98
CA HIS A 123 5.81 12.00 -7.96
C HIS A 123 7.17 11.32 -7.95
N LEU A 124 8.06 11.65 -8.89
CA LEU A 124 9.39 11.06 -8.97
C LEU A 124 10.27 11.39 -7.76
N THR A 125 10.09 12.57 -7.14
CA THR A 125 10.77 12.91 -5.90
C THR A 125 10.29 12.03 -4.74
N LEU A 126 8.98 11.85 -4.58
CA LEU A 126 8.42 10.96 -3.58
C LEU A 126 8.86 9.51 -3.80
N ASP A 127 8.82 9.03 -5.04
CA ASP A 127 9.27 7.67 -5.41
C ASP A 127 10.73 7.44 -5.02
N ALA A 128 11.61 8.43 -5.23
CA ALA A 128 13.02 8.32 -4.86
C ALA A 128 13.21 8.21 -3.34
N PHE A 129 12.49 9.02 -2.55
CA PHE A 129 12.54 8.93 -1.09
C PHE A 129 11.90 7.65 -0.57
N TRP A 130 10.79 7.22 -1.16
CA TRP A 130 10.12 5.98 -0.80
C TRP A 130 10.98 4.76 -1.12
N PHE A 131 11.68 4.75 -2.26
CA PHE A 131 12.62 3.69 -2.61
C PHE A 131 13.82 3.66 -1.67
N LEU A 132 14.40 4.82 -1.31
CA LEU A 132 15.46 4.90 -0.30
C LEU A 132 14.97 4.38 1.05
N ASN A 133 13.76 4.77 1.46
CA ASN A 133 13.12 4.26 2.66
C ASN A 133 12.95 2.73 2.61
N GLY A 134 12.55 2.18 1.46
CA GLY A 134 12.43 0.74 1.22
C GLY A 134 13.76 0.00 1.32
N ILE A 135 14.86 0.58 0.81
CA ILE A 135 16.21 0.01 0.99
C ILE A 135 16.58 -0.05 2.46
N ILE A 136 16.39 1.06 3.19
CA ILE A 136 16.67 1.11 4.64
C ILE A 136 15.81 0.08 5.37
N PHE A 137 14.51 0.01 5.05
CA PHE A 137 13.58 -0.96 5.61
C PHE A 137 14.07 -2.39 5.41
N VAL A 138 14.42 -2.78 4.17
CA VAL A 138 14.90 -4.14 3.87
C VAL A 138 16.19 -4.45 4.63
N ILE A 139 17.16 -3.53 4.66
CA ILE A 139 18.43 -3.74 5.38
C ILE A 139 18.16 -3.99 6.87
N VAL A 140 17.35 -3.13 7.52
CA VAL A 140 17.06 -3.24 8.95
C VAL A 140 16.18 -4.47 9.25
N LEU A 141 15.23 -4.79 8.38
CA LEU A 141 14.37 -5.96 8.50
C LEU A 141 15.19 -7.26 8.53
N PHE A 142 16.16 -7.40 7.63
CA PHE A 142 17.03 -8.58 7.60
C PHE A 142 18.08 -8.57 8.71
N SER A 143 18.65 -7.42 9.06
CA SER A 143 19.67 -7.34 10.11
C SER A 143 19.13 -7.56 11.52
N THR A 144 17.84 -7.34 11.75
CA THR A 144 17.19 -7.52 13.06
C THR A 144 16.42 -8.83 13.21
N GLY A 145 16.42 -9.69 12.18
CA GLY A 145 15.66 -10.95 12.17
C GLY A 145 14.14 -10.78 11.98
N GLN A 146 13.64 -9.53 11.94
CA GLN A 146 12.21 -9.21 11.79
C GLN A 146 11.60 -9.70 10.46
N TRP A 147 12.44 -10.05 9.48
CA TRP A 147 12.03 -10.64 8.22
C TRP A 147 11.22 -11.93 8.39
N THR A 148 11.50 -12.74 9.42
CA THR A 148 10.81 -14.03 9.65
C THR A 148 9.30 -13.87 9.88
N ARG A 149 8.85 -12.69 10.32
CA ARG A 149 7.44 -12.39 10.55
C ARG A 149 6.66 -12.09 9.27
N ILE A 150 7.33 -11.77 8.16
CA ILE A 150 6.68 -11.34 6.90
C ILE A 150 7.16 -12.11 5.67
N VAL A 151 8.02 -13.11 5.85
CA VAL A 151 8.48 -14.00 4.79
C VAL A 151 8.09 -15.41 5.18
N PRO A 152 7.40 -16.16 4.31
CA PRO A 152 7.06 -17.55 4.61
C PRO A 152 8.30 -18.40 4.85
N THR A 153 8.34 -19.08 6.00
CA THR A 153 9.43 -20.01 6.39
C THR A 153 9.03 -21.47 6.27
N SER A 154 7.74 -21.76 6.05
CA SER A 154 7.16 -23.10 5.97
C SER A 154 6.06 -23.16 4.90
N TRP A 155 5.81 -24.36 4.37
CA TRP A 155 4.80 -24.59 3.33
C TRP A 155 3.36 -24.68 3.87
N ASP A 156 3.20 -24.91 5.17
CA ASP A 156 1.89 -24.92 5.85
C ASP A 156 1.20 -23.53 5.83
N VAL A 157 1.91 -22.46 5.46
CA VAL A 157 1.36 -21.11 5.30
C VAL A 157 0.20 -21.07 4.31
N PHE A 158 0.24 -21.88 3.24
CA PHE A 158 -0.79 -21.87 2.22
C PHE A 158 -2.11 -22.47 2.73
N PRO A 159 -2.14 -23.69 3.29
CA PRO A 159 -3.36 -24.20 3.90
C PRO A 159 -3.84 -23.36 5.09
N ASN A 160 -2.93 -22.85 5.93
CA ASN A 160 -3.30 -21.93 7.01
C ASN A 160 -3.93 -20.62 6.48
N ALA A 161 -3.45 -20.08 5.36
CA ALA A 161 -4.04 -18.87 4.77
C ALA A 161 -5.46 -19.13 4.24
N ILE A 162 -5.77 -20.34 3.80
CA ILE A 162 -7.13 -20.75 3.43
C ILE A 162 -8.03 -20.74 4.68
N SER A 163 -7.58 -21.35 5.79
CA SER A 163 -8.32 -21.34 7.06
C SER A 163 -8.57 -19.91 7.55
N ALA A 164 -7.54 -19.06 7.57
CA ALA A 164 -7.67 -17.65 7.96
C ALA A 164 -8.63 -16.89 7.03
N GLY A 165 -8.59 -17.15 5.72
CA GLY A 165 -9.53 -16.59 4.75
C GLY A 165 -10.98 -17.00 5.02
N LEU A 166 -11.23 -18.27 5.34
CA LEU A 166 -12.55 -18.76 5.73
C LEU A 166 -13.04 -18.16 7.04
N GLN A 167 -12.16 -17.99 8.03
CA GLN A 167 -12.45 -17.32 9.30
C GLN A 167 -12.89 -15.86 9.07
N TYR A 168 -12.14 -15.08 8.29
CA TYR A 168 -12.52 -13.72 7.92
C TYR A 168 -13.85 -13.68 7.16
N LEU A 169 -14.04 -14.55 6.16
CA LEU A 169 -15.24 -14.57 5.33
C LEU A 169 -16.49 -15.00 6.10
N SER A 170 -16.35 -15.93 7.05
CA SER A 170 -17.46 -16.40 7.91
C SER A 170 -17.80 -15.42 9.04
N LEU A 171 -17.05 -14.32 9.16
CA LEU A 171 -17.11 -13.39 10.29
C LEU A 171 -16.82 -14.05 11.65
N ASN A 172 -16.13 -15.19 11.66
CA ASN A 172 -15.56 -15.80 12.86
C ASN A 172 -14.08 -15.42 12.92
N TRP A 173 -13.82 -14.19 13.37
CA TRP A 173 -12.52 -13.56 13.14
C TRP A 173 -11.42 -14.25 13.97
N PRO A 174 -10.24 -14.47 13.39
CA PRO A 174 -9.14 -15.12 14.11
C PRO A 174 -8.79 -14.32 15.37
N THR A 175 -8.59 -15.00 16.50
CA THR A 175 -8.11 -14.39 17.75
C THR A 175 -6.59 -14.41 17.81
N ASP A 176 -5.94 -14.00 16.72
CA ASP A 176 -4.48 -14.08 16.60
C ASP A 176 -3.79 -13.08 17.55
N ASP A 177 -2.58 -13.44 17.98
CA ASP A 177 -1.72 -12.51 18.69
C ASP A 177 -0.68 -11.90 17.73
N GLY A 178 -1.07 -10.80 17.08
CA GLY A 178 -0.22 -10.05 16.16
C GLY A 178 1.09 -9.55 16.79
N TRP A 179 1.19 -9.50 18.13
CA TRP A 179 2.43 -9.21 18.84
C TRP A 179 3.46 -10.32 18.68
N VAL A 180 3.01 -11.57 18.67
CA VAL A 180 3.88 -12.75 18.52
C VAL A 180 4.01 -13.11 17.05
N ASN A 181 2.89 -13.28 16.34
CA ASN A 181 2.87 -13.76 14.97
C ASN A 181 1.64 -13.27 14.20
N TYR A 182 1.79 -13.04 12.91
CA TYR A 182 0.65 -12.78 12.04
C TYR A 182 0.01 -14.08 11.59
N ASN A 183 -1.30 -14.09 11.33
CA ASN A 183 -1.87 -15.22 10.62
C ASN A 183 -1.29 -15.35 9.21
N ALA A 184 -1.41 -16.55 8.64
CA ALA A 184 -0.82 -16.88 7.36
C ALA A 184 -1.36 -16.03 6.21
N LEU A 185 -2.63 -15.61 6.24
CA LEU A 185 -3.19 -14.72 5.21
C LEU A 185 -2.58 -13.32 5.28
N GLN A 186 -2.43 -12.77 6.49
CA GLN A 186 -1.73 -11.50 6.71
C GLN A 186 -0.27 -11.58 6.29
N LEU A 187 0.46 -12.64 6.70
CA LEU A 187 1.85 -12.88 6.33
C LEU A 187 2.03 -12.91 4.81
N LEU A 188 1.23 -13.70 4.08
CA LEU A 188 1.30 -13.73 2.61
C LEU A 188 0.97 -12.37 1.99
N THR A 189 -0.01 -11.66 2.53
CA THR A 189 -0.38 -10.32 2.03
C THR A 189 0.76 -9.31 2.25
N TYR A 190 1.44 -9.36 3.40
CA TYR A 190 2.60 -8.51 3.69
C TYR A 190 3.79 -8.88 2.81
N PHE A 191 4.05 -10.18 2.62
CA PHE A 191 5.08 -10.65 1.71
C PHE A 191 4.85 -10.13 0.28
N ILE A 192 3.64 -10.30 -0.25
CA ILE A 192 3.26 -9.82 -1.59
C ILE A 192 3.43 -8.29 -1.66
N THR A 193 2.97 -7.56 -0.65
CA THR A 193 3.02 -6.09 -0.66
C THR A 193 4.46 -5.57 -0.66
N VAL A 194 5.31 -6.13 0.21
CA VAL A 194 6.70 -5.67 0.43
C VAL A 194 7.64 -6.17 -0.66
N PHE A 195 7.58 -7.46 -1.02
CA PHE A 195 8.58 -8.10 -1.88
C PHE A 195 8.13 -8.28 -3.32
N ILE A 196 6.86 -8.03 -3.65
CA ILE A 196 6.34 -8.15 -5.02
C ILE A 196 5.77 -6.82 -5.51
N ALA A 197 4.72 -6.31 -4.88
CA ALA A 197 4.01 -5.12 -5.34
C ALA A 197 4.90 -3.87 -5.30
N ALA A 198 5.65 -3.64 -4.22
CA ALA A 198 6.55 -2.50 -4.12
C ALA A 198 7.70 -2.52 -5.14
N PRO A 199 8.45 -3.64 -5.31
CA PRO A 199 9.42 -3.78 -6.39
C PRO A 199 8.81 -3.62 -7.78
N LEU A 200 7.61 -4.18 -8.03
CA LEU A 200 6.92 -4.01 -9.31
C LEU A 200 6.58 -2.55 -9.58
N ALA A 201 6.10 -1.80 -8.58
CA ALA A 201 5.84 -0.37 -8.70
C ALA A 201 7.11 0.41 -9.06
N PHE A 202 8.23 0.09 -8.40
CA PHE A 202 9.53 0.72 -8.68
C PHE A 202 10.03 0.40 -10.10
N ILE A 203 10.05 -0.87 -10.50
CA ILE A 203 10.54 -1.30 -11.83
C ILE A 203 9.72 -0.66 -12.95
N THR A 204 8.40 -0.68 -12.81
CA THR A 204 7.49 -0.07 -13.78
C THR A 204 7.57 1.45 -13.80
N GLY A 205 7.69 2.09 -12.63
CA GLY A 205 7.92 3.54 -12.50
C GLY A 205 9.23 3.97 -13.14
N LEU A 206 10.32 3.25 -12.87
CA LEU A 206 11.65 3.50 -13.44
C LEU A 206 11.62 3.44 -14.98
N ARG A 207 10.88 2.49 -15.56
CA ARG A 207 10.70 2.35 -17.00
C ARG A 207 9.98 3.52 -17.66
N MET A 208 9.02 4.12 -16.95
CA MET A 208 8.27 5.29 -17.40
C MET A 208 9.01 6.60 -17.12
N SER A 209 9.99 6.58 -16.22
CA SER A 209 10.75 7.76 -15.79
C SER A 209 11.68 8.30 -16.88
N GLY A 210 12.11 9.55 -16.72
CA GLY A 210 13.14 10.15 -17.57
C GLY A 210 14.55 9.57 -17.38
N ALA A 211 14.78 8.75 -16.35
CA ALA A 211 16.07 8.12 -16.06
C ALA A 211 16.34 6.87 -16.92
N TRP A 212 15.29 6.26 -17.50
CA TRP A 212 15.42 5.06 -18.32
C TRP A 212 16.31 5.28 -19.57
N PRO A 213 17.26 4.38 -19.87
CA PRO A 213 18.19 4.56 -20.99
C PRO A 213 17.47 4.47 -22.34
N LYS A 214 17.53 5.56 -23.11
CA LYS A 214 16.92 5.63 -24.45
C LYS A 214 17.63 4.76 -25.50
N ASN A 215 18.96 4.65 -25.39
CA ASN A 215 19.79 4.02 -26.42
C ASN A 215 19.99 2.51 -26.18
N ALA A 216 19.36 1.93 -25.17
CA ALA A 216 19.43 0.51 -24.87
C ALA A 216 18.42 -0.28 -25.72
N THR A 217 18.70 -0.45 -27.01
CA THR A 217 17.78 -1.03 -28.01
C THR A 217 17.26 -2.42 -27.63
N LYS A 218 18.13 -3.34 -27.18
CA LYS A 218 17.74 -4.69 -26.74
C LYS A 218 16.79 -4.65 -25.54
N LEU A 219 17.12 -3.85 -24.53
CA LEU A 219 16.33 -3.68 -23.32
C LEU A 219 14.96 -3.06 -23.63
N ASN A 220 14.92 -2.03 -24.48
CA ASN A 220 13.69 -1.34 -24.87
C ASN A 220 12.76 -2.20 -25.74
N LYS A 221 13.32 -3.16 -26.49
CA LYS A 221 12.55 -4.14 -27.27
C LYS A 221 11.92 -5.19 -26.36
N PHE A 222 12.66 -5.68 -25.37
CA PHE A 222 12.17 -6.68 -24.41
C PHE A 222 11.15 -6.08 -23.43
N TYR A 223 11.46 -4.92 -22.84
CA TYR A 223 10.60 -4.25 -21.88
C TYR A 223 9.99 -2.97 -22.46
N LYS A 224 8.81 -3.13 -23.05
CA LYS A 224 8.03 -2.06 -23.68
C LYS A 224 7.38 -1.14 -22.64
N ILE A 225 7.25 0.14 -22.96
CA ILE A 225 6.65 1.13 -22.04
C ILE A 225 5.15 0.88 -21.84
N GLU A 226 4.49 0.30 -22.83
CA GLU A 226 3.08 -0.09 -22.80
C GLU A 226 2.84 -1.15 -21.71
N VAL A 227 3.74 -2.12 -21.61
CA VAL A 227 3.71 -3.16 -20.55
C VAL A 227 3.90 -2.52 -19.18
N ALA A 228 4.87 -1.61 -19.05
CA ALA A 228 5.07 -0.90 -17.78
C ALA A 228 3.81 -0.13 -17.34
N ARG A 229 3.16 0.59 -18.25
CA ARG A 229 1.91 1.30 -17.95
C ARG A 229 0.76 0.36 -17.60
N ALA A 230 0.65 -0.76 -18.31
CA ALA A 230 -0.38 -1.77 -18.09
C ALA A 230 -0.25 -2.46 -16.73
N VAL A 231 0.96 -2.56 -16.18
CA VAL A 231 1.22 -3.13 -14.84
C VAL A 231 1.18 -2.06 -13.74
N HIS A 232 1.78 -0.89 -13.97
CA HIS A 232 1.94 0.15 -12.94
C HIS A 232 0.59 0.64 -12.38
N PHE A 233 -0.40 0.83 -13.26
CA PHE A 233 -1.71 1.32 -12.83
C PHE A 233 -2.48 0.28 -11.98
N PRO A 234 -2.60 -1.00 -12.37
CA PRO A 234 -3.12 -2.04 -11.48
C PRO A 234 -2.38 -2.18 -10.15
N VAL A 235 -1.04 -2.04 -10.13
CA VAL A 235 -0.27 -2.08 -8.87
C VAL A 235 -0.66 -0.92 -7.95
N MET A 236 -0.89 0.29 -8.49
CA MET A 236 -1.42 1.40 -7.70
C MET A 236 -2.82 1.09 -7.14
N LEU A 237 -3.71 0.49 -7.94
CA LEU A 237 -5.03 0.06 -7.47
C LEU A 237 -4.94 -1.03 -6.38
N TYR A 238 -3.99 -1.95 -6.50
CA TYR A 238 -3.69 -2.95 -5.47
C TYR A 238 -3.31 -2.26 -4.15
N PHE A 239 -2.42 -1.26 -4.16
CA PHE A 239 -2.06 -0.53 -2.94
C PHE A 239 -3.28 0.18 -2.31
N VAL A 240 -4.14 0.81 -3.12
CA VAL A 240 -5.37 1.44 -2.62
C VAL A 240 -6.27 0.40 -1.95
N LEU A 241 -6.51 -0.74 -2.60
CA LEU A 241 -7.33 -1.82 -2.04
C LEU A 241 -6.71 -2.40 -0.77
N PHE A 242 -5.41 -2.67 -0.79
CA PHE A 242 -4.66 -3.15 0.37
C PHE A 242 -4.82 -2.20 1.56
N ILE A 243 -4.61 -0.89 1.38
CA ILE A 243 -4.76 0.10 2.46
C ILE A 243 -6.18 0.09 3.03
N ILE A 244 -7.21 0.06 2.17
CA ILE A 244 -8.62 0.04 2.61
C ILE A 244 -8.89 -1.20 3.46
N VAL A 245 -8.54 -2.39 2.95
CA VAL A 245 -8.79 -3.66 3.66
C VAL A 245 -7.97 -3.73 4.94
N HIS A 246 -6.68 -3.41 4.87
CA HIS A 246 -5.76 -3.44 6.01
C HIS A 246 -6.24 -2.53 7.15
N VAL A 247 -6.53 -1.26 6.87
CA VAL A 247 -6.99 -0.31 7.90
C VAL A 247 -8.35 -0.72 8.46
N THR A 248 -9.25 -1.24 7.62
CA THR A 248 -10.55 -1.75 8.08
C THR A 248 -10.36 -2.90 9.08
N LEU A 249 -9.49 -3.86 8.76
CA LEU A 249 -9.21 -4.98 9.66
C LEU A 249 -8.55 -4.51 10.95
N VAL A 250 -7.56 -3.63 10.89
CA VAL A 250 -6.91 -3.04 12.08
C VAL A 250 -7.94 -2.42 13.04
N LEU A 251 -8.92 -1.67 12.51
CA LEU A 251 -9.94 -1.01 13.32
C LEU A 251 -11.01 -1.99 13.85
N ALA A 252 -11.27 -3.09 13.15
CA ALA A 252 -12.33 -4.02 13.49
C ALA A 252 -11.86 -5.24 14.31
N THR A 253 -10.57 -5.59 14.32
CA THR A 253 -10.00 -6.72 15.10
C THR A 253 -9.37 -6.28 16.44
N GLY A 254 -9.84 -5.18 17.05
CA GLY A 254 -9.28 -4.66 18.30
C GLY A 254 -8.37 -3.43 18.12
N ALA A 255 -8.98 -2.33 17.64
CA ALA A 255 -8.29 -1.10 17.25
C ALA A 255 -7.21 -0.61 18.23
N LEU A 256 -7.52 -0.51 19.52
CA LEU A 256 -6.55 0.03 20.50
C LEU A 256 -5.31 -0.85 20.63
N ARG A 257 -5.48 -2.18 20.71
CA ARG A 257 -4.37 -3.14 20.79
C ARG A 257 -3.52 -3.08 19.51
N ASN A 258 -4.15 -3.15 18.34
CA ASN A 258 -3.45 -3.08 17.05
C ASN A 258 -2.71 -1.75 16.83
N LEU A 259 -3.30 -0.62 17.25
CA LEU A 259 -2.64 0.68 17.16
C LEU A 259 -1.48 0.78 18.16
N ASN A 260 -1.55 0.14 19.32
CA ASN A 260 -0.42 0.05 20.24
C ASN A 260 0.71 -0.83 19.71
N HIS A 261 0.39 -1.92 18.99
CA HIS A 261 1.41 -2.70 18.28
C HIS A 261 2.16 -1.84 17.27
N MET A 262 1.42 -1.11 16.43
CA MET A 262 1.98 -0.39 15.29
C MET A 262 2.67 0.92 15.68
N TYR A 263 2.05 1.71 16.56
CA TYR A 263 2.50 3.05 16.93
C TYR A 263 3.02 3.17 18.36
N GLY A 264 2.46 2.38 19.28
CA GLY A 264 2.81 2.44 20.71
C GLY A 264 4.02 1.61 21.11
N GLY A 265 4.40 0.61 20.31
CA GLY A 265 5.45 -0.37 20.65
C GLY A 265 5.11 -1.22 21.87
N SER A 266 3.82 -1.51 22.09
CA SER A 266 3.32 -2.24 23.26
C SER A 266 2.15 -3.15 22.90
N ASP A 267 1.99 -4.27 23.60
CA ASP A 267 0.85 -5.18 23.50
C ASP A 267 -0.33 -4.79 24.42
N GLU A 268 -0.16 -3.77 25.25
CA GLU A 268 -1.20 -3.33 26.18
C GLU A 268 -2.38 -2.68 25.47
N VAL A 269 -3.56 -2.75 26.07
CA VAL A 269 -4.75 -2.04 25.61
C VAL A 269 -4.85 -0.69 26.32
N ASN A 270 -4.31 0.34 25.69
CA ASN A 270 -4.34 1.73 26.17
C ASN A 270 -4.50 2.72 25.00
N TRP A 271 -4.55 4.02 25.28
CA TRP A 271 -4.80 5.07 24.29
C TRP A 271 -3.54 5.64 23.62
N TRP A 272 -2.35 5.17 23.97
CA TRP A 272 -1.10 5.79 23.55
C TRP A 272 -0.87 5.71 22.03
N GLY A 273 -0.94 4.51 21.47
CA GLY A 273 -0.81 4.25 20.05
C GLY A 273 -1.92 4.93 19.23
N PHE A 274 -3.14 5.02 19.77
CA PHE A 274 -4.22 5.79 19.14
C PHE A 274 -3.87 7.28 19.04
N GLY A 275 -3.32 7.89 20.10
CA GLY A 275 -2.91 9.29 20.09
C GLY A 275 -1.84 9.57 19.03
N ILE A 276 -0.83 8.70 18.94
CA ILE A 276 0.23 8.80 17.92
C ILE A 276 -0.34 8.60 16.51
N PHE A 277 -1.25 7.64 16.33
CA PHE A 277 -1.95 7.44 15.06
C PHE A 277 -2.72 8.69 14.64
N ALA A 278 -3.50 9.30 15.54
CA ALA A 278 -4.24 10.52 15.26
C ALA A 278 -3.31 11.69 14.86
N LEU A 279 -2.18 11.85 15.55
CA LEU A 279 -1.15 12.83 15.18
C LEU A 279 -0.59 12.53 13.78
N SER A 280 -0.33 11.26 13.46
CA SER A 280 0.16 10.86 12.14
C SER A 280 -0.81 11.24 11.01
N LEU A 281 -2.12 11.10 11.24
CA LEU A 281 -3.14 11.51 10.28
C LEU A 281 -3.17 13.03 10.07
N ILE A 282 -2.98 13.82 11.13
CA ILE A 282 -2.87 15.28 11.04
C ILE A 282 -1.66 15.67 10.19
N VAL A 283 -0.49 15.04 10.42
CA VAL A 283 0.72 15.30 9.62
C VAL A 283 0.50 14.94 8.16
N MET A 284 -0.12 13.79 7.88
CA MET A 284 -0.46 13.35 6.52
C MET A 284 -1.44 14.31 5.83
N ALA A 285 -2.46 14.79 6.55
CA ALA A 285 -3.41 15.78 6.03
C ALA A 285 -2.73 17.13 5.75
N ALA A 286 -1.86 17.59 6.66
CA ALA A 286 -1.07 18.81 6.45
C ALA A 286 -0.18 18.68 5.21
N ALA A 287 0.54 17.57 5.06
CA ALA A 287 1.37 17.30 3.89
C ALA A 287 0.54 17.21 2.59
N TRP A 288 -0.66 16.66 2.65
CA TRP A 288 -1.59 16.66 1.52
C TRP A 288 -1.95 18.08 1.07
N VAL A 289 -2.25 18.98 2.01
CA VAL A 289 -2.54 20.39 1.71
C VAL A 289 -1.28 21.09 1.16
N LEU A 290 -0.13 20.87 1.78
CA LEU A 290 1.15 21.44 1.35
C LEU A 290 1.65 20.90 0.01
N ALA A 291 1.16 19.75 -0.45
CA ALA A 291 1.46 19.21 -1.76
C ALA A 291 0.68 19.90 -2.92
N GLN A 292 0.27 21.16 -2.74
CA GLN A 292 -0.31 22.00 -3.79
C GLN A 292 0.77 22.77 -4.57
N PRO A 293 0.51 23.13 -5.85
CA PRO A 293 1.48 23.89 -6.66
C PRO A 293 1.99 25.18 -6.02
N LEU A 294 1.17 25.86 -5.21
CA LEU A 294 1.57 27.09 -4.51
C LEU A 294 2.82 26.88 -3.64
N PHE A 295 2.86 25.78 -2.88
CA PHE A 295 3.95 25.46 -1.96
C PHE A 295 5.06 24.63 -2.64
N LEU A 296 4.72 23.82 -3.65
CA LEU A 296 5.69 22.98 -4.34
C LEU A 296 6.61 23.76 -5.28
N ARG A 297 6.15 24.88 -5.88
CA ARG A 297 6.96 25.66 -6.85
C ARG A 297 8.27 26.20 -6.24
N PRO A 298 8.29 26.84 -5.05
CA PRO A 298 9.53 27.26 -4.41
C PRO A 298 10.50 26.09 -4.17
N ILE A 299 9.99 24.96 -3.65
CA ILE A 299 10.81 23.76 -3.39
C ILE A 299 11.40 23.21 -4.68
N ALA A 300 10.58 23.07 -5.73
CA ALA A 300 11.01 22.60 -7.03
C ALA A 300 12.07 23.52 -7.66
N SER A 301 12.01 24.82 -7.38
CA SER A 301 12.97 25.80 -7.88
C SER A 301 14.41 25.61 -7.34
N LEU A 302 14.56 24.94 -6.19
CA LEU A 302 15.87 24.61 -5.62
C LEU A 302 16.66 23.64 -6.52
N THR A 303 15.97 22.81 -7.31
CA THR A 303 16.58 21.75 -8.13
C THR A 303 16.45 21.99 -9.63
N GLY A 304 15.76 23.05 -10.06
CA GLY A 304 15.50 23.33 -11.47
C GLY A 304 14.74 24.62 -11.72
N LYS A 305 14.53 24.94 -12.99
CA LYS A 305 13.72 26.08 -13.42
C LYS A 305 12.24 25.68 -13.43
N VAL A 306 11.42 26.45 -12.72
CA VAL A 306 9.96 26.29 -12.72
C VAL A 306 9.33 27.38 -13.58
N GLY A 307 8.38 26.99 -14.45
CA GLY A 307 7.66 27.90 -15.33
C GLY A 307 6.22 27.48 -15.55
N ARG A 308 5.47 28.34 -16.25
CA ARG A 308 4.13 28.00 -16.76
C ARG A 308 4.20 27.09 -18.00
#